data_AF-A0A7J3XF67-F1
#
_entry.id   AF-A0A7J3XF67-F1
#
_cell.length_a   1.000
_cell.length_b   1.000
_cell.length_c   1.000
_cell.angle_alpha   90.00
_cell.angle_beta   90.00
_cell.angle_gamma   90.00
#
_symmetry.space_group_name_H-M   'P 1'
#
loop_
_entity.id
_entity.type
_entity.pdbx_description
1 polymer ?
#
loop_
_entity_poly.entity_id
_entity_poly.type
_entity_poly.pdbx_seq_one_letter_code
_entity_poly.pdbx_strand_id
1 'polypeptide(L)'
;MEDILEKVEEKRKAGYIEVWAAFEVVATSEEVSRSAMEKHLDALARVEGVLVYERKLGETKQIDPKPFKVNEAFSTIAEAKFLVKDLPTLVNVCLAYAPSAIEVLSPKELRVKMEEVQDIANLLAGLMHKFAAQGVGGIVIKAR
;
A
#
# COMPACT_ATOMS: atom_id res chain seq x y z
N MET A 1 -0.44 18.20 17.83
CA MET A 1 -1.28 18.42 16.63
C MET A 1 -0.78 19.58 15.80
N GLU A 2 -0.31 20.70 16.37
CA GLU A 2 0.29 21.79 15.58
C GLU A 2 1.55 21.37 14.80
N ASP A 3 2.47 20.63 15.43
CA ASP A 3 3.73 20.16 14.79
C ASP A 3 3.51 19.22 13.59
N ILE A 4 2.49 18.35 13.60
CA ILE A 4 2.22 17.46 12.45
C ILE A 4 1.63 18.25 11.27
N LEU A 5 0.83 19.28 11.54
CA LEU A 5 0.22 20.11 10.50
C LEU A 5 1.26 20.99 9.80
N GLU A 6 2.21 21.56 10.55
CA GLU A 6 3.35 22.28 9.97
C GLU A 6 4.19 21.37 9.06
N LYS A 7 4.52 20.15 9.52
CA LYS A 7 5.25 19.17 8.71
C LYS A 7 4.50 18.78 7.45
N VAL A 8 3.19 18.58 7.52
CA VAL A 8 2.35 18.28 6.35
C VAL A 8 2.44 19.42 5.34
N GLU A 9 2.33 20.66 5.78
CA GLU A 9 2.39 21.83 4.89
C GLU A 9 3.78 22.02 4.27
N GLU A 10 4.84 21.80 5.05
CA GLU A 10 6.23 21.82 4.54
C GLU A 10 6.42 20.78 3.43
N LYS A 11 5.96 19.55 3.65
CA LYS A 11 6.10 18.44 2.69
C LYS A 11 5.25 18.65 1.44
N ARG A 12 4.03 19.19 1.56
CA ARG A 12 3.21 19.59 0.40
C ARG A 12 3.93 20.62 -0.46
N LYS A 13 4.51 21.67 0.15
CA LYS A 13 5.32 22.68 -0.56
C LYS A 13 6.56 22.09 -1.21
N ALA A 14 7.14 21.06 -0.61
CA ALA A 14 8.25 20.29 -1.17
C ALA A 14 7.85 19.35 -2.32
N GLY A 15 6.55 19.29 -2.69
CA GLY A 15 6.06 18.49 -3.80
C GLY A 15 5.74 17.04 -3.46
N TYR A 16 5.61 16.69 -2.17
CA TYR A 16 5.16 15.36 -1.78
C TYR A 16 3.75 15.10 -2.30
N ILE A 17 3.49 13.84 -2.68
CA ILE A 17 2.20 13.38 -3.16
C ILE A 17 1.30 13.10 -1.96
N GLU A 18 0.11 13.67 -1.98
CA GLU A 18 -0.91 13.42 -0.96
C GLU A 18 -1.78 12.22 -1.33
N VAL A 19 -1.75 11.22 -0.45
CA VAL A 19 -2.35 9.91 -0.68
C VAL A 19 -3.39 9.64 0.39
N TRP A 20 -4.56 9.18 -0.04
CA TRP A 20 -5.53 8.49 0.79
C TRP A 20 -5.58 7.03 0.34
N ALA A 21 -5.38 6.10 1.26
CA ALA A 21 -5.45 4.68 0.95
C ALA A 21 -6.30 3.93 1.98
N ALA A 22 -6.95 2.87 1.51
CA ALA A 22 -7.56 1.85 2.34
C ALA A 22 -6.64 0.61 2.38
N PHE A 23 -6.66 -0.09 3.50
CA PHE A 23 -5.93 -1.34 3.75
C PHE A 23 -6.91 -2.37 4.29
N GLU A 24 -6.77 -3.62 3.88
CA GLU A 24 -7.57 -4.73 4.40
C GLU A 24 -6.68 -5.91 4.82
N VAL A 25 -6.80 -6.31 6.09
CA VAL A 25 -6.18 -7.54 6.58
C VAL A 25 -7.26 -8.56 6.84
N VAL A 26 -7.02 -9.80 6.40
CA VAL A 26 -7.85 -10.96 6.73
C VAL A 26 -7.05 -11.94 7.57
N ALA A 27 -7.63 -12.39 8.69
CA ALA A 27 -7.02 -13.39 9.57
C ALA A 27 -8.06 -14.37 10.13
N THR A 28 -7.59 -15.43 10.79
CA THR A 28 -8.45 -16.49 11.36
C THR A 28 -9.06 -16.15 12.72
N SER A 29 -8.73 -14.98 13.29
CA SER A 29 -9.37 -14.46 14.51
C SER A 29 -9.45 -12.94 14.46
N GLU A 30 -10.43 -12.37 15.17
CA GLU A 30 -10.63 -10.93 15.28
C GLU A 30 -9.39 -10.20 15.83
N GLU A 31 -8.81 -10.71 16.91
CA GLU A 31 -7.63 -10.11 17.57
C GLU A 31 -6.41 -10.10 16.64
N VAL A 32 -6.17 -11.20 15.91
CA VAL A 32 -5.04 -11.28 14.97
C VAL A 32 -5.25 -10.30 13.80
N SER A 33 -6.46 -10.21 13.26
CA SER A 33 -6.77 -9.29 12.15
C SER A 33 -6.53 -7.83 12.56
N ARG A 34 -7.07 -7.44 13.73
CA ARG A 34 -6.95 -6.09 14.25
C ARG A 34 -5.50 -5.72 14.59
N SER A 35 -4.81 -6.58 15.34
CA SER A 35 -3.43 -6.31 15.74
C SER A 35 -2.46 -6.30 14.56
N ALA A 36 -2.70 -7.09 13.51
CA ALA A 36 -1.93 -7.05 12.27
C ALA A 36 -2.16 -5.73 11.52
N MET A 37 -3.40 -5.24 11.45
CA MET A 37 -3.69 -3.94 10.85
C MET A 37 -3.01 -2.78 11.59
N GLU A 38 -3.05 -2.77 12.92
CA GLU A 38 -2.35 -1.76 13.73
C GLU A 38 -0.83 -1.77 13.45
N LYS A 39 -0.22 -2.96 13.40
CA LYS A 39 1.20 -3.11 13.04
C LYS A 39 1.52 -2.60 11.63
N HIS A 40 0.62 -2.79 10.67
CA HIS A 40 0.79 -2.25 9.31
C HIS A 40 0.75 -0.73 9.29
N LEU A 41 -0.20 -0.10 9.98
CA LEU A 41 -0.26 1.36 10.07
C LEU A 41 0.96 1.95 10.78
N ASP A 42 1.47 1.26 11.80
CA ASP A 42 2.70 1.66 12.49
C ASP A 42 3.95 1.49 11.63
N ALA A 43 4.03 0.40 10.85
CA ALA A 43 5.11 0.18 9.90
C ALA A 43 5.09 1.25 8.79
N LEU A 44 3.91 1.63 8.29
CA LEU A 44 3.75 2.66 7.25
C LEU A 44 4.34 3.99 7.69
N ALA A 45 4.13 4.37 8.95
CA ALA A 45 4.65 5.60 9.52
C ALA A 45 6.17 5.61 9.76
N ARG A 46 6.84 4.45 9.63
CA ARG A 46 8.30 4.31 9.74
C ARG A 46 8.98 4.20 8.38
N VAL A 47 8.21 4.16 7.29
CA VAL A 47 8.78 4.11 5.94
C VAL A 47 9.46 5.44 5.63
N GLU A 48 10.72 5.38 5.19
CA GLU A 48 11.45 6.57 4.77
C GLU A 48 10.72 7.26 3.61
N GLY A 49 10.57 8.58 3.69
CA GLY A 49 9.85 9.34 2.68
C GLY A 49 8.32 9.31 2.81
N VAL A 50 7.78 8.69 3.86
CA VAL A 50 6.34 8.68 4.18
C VAL A 50 6.08 9.51 5.44
N LEU A 51 5.03 10.34 5.41
CA LEU A 51 4.51 11.07 6.57
C LEU A 51 3.02 10.77 6.72
N VAL A 52 2.67 9.91 7.68
CA VAL A 52 1.26 9.63 8.02
C VAL A 52 0.74 10.69 8.96
N TYR A 53 -0.36 11.35 8.58
CA TYR A 53 -0.97 12.42 9.38
C TYR A 53 -2.40 12.13 9.81
N GLU A 54 -3.07 11.15 9.19
CA GLU A 54 -4.39 10.68 9.60
C GLU A 54 -4.46 9.15 9.49
N ARG A 55 -5.05 8.51 10.51
CA ARG A 55 -5.31 7.07 10.53
C ARG A 55 -6.70 6.84 11.10
N LYS A 56 -7.46 5.94 10.47
CA LYS A 56 -8.77 5.52 10.92
C LYS A 56 -8.85 4.01 10.88
N LEU A 57 -8.74 3.39 12.05
CA LEU A 57 -8.95 1.95 12.19
C LEU A 57 -10.45 1.66 12.23
N GLY A 58 -10.93 0.86 11.28
CA GLY A 58 -12.32 0.44 11.21
C GLY A 58 -12.66 -0.69 12.18
N GLU A 59 -13.91 -1.14 12.09
CA GLU A 59 -14.37 -2.34 12.80
C GLU A 59 -13.83 -3.61 12.15
N THR A 60 -13.63 -4.63 12.97
CA THR A 60 -13.32 -5.97 12.48
C THR A 60 -14.62 -6.73 12.28
N LYS A 61 -14.78 -7.38 11.13
CA LYS A 61 -16.00 -8.11 10.77
C LYS A 61 -15.66 -9.53 10.42
N GLN A 62 -16.49 -10.47 10.87
CA GLN A 62 -16.45 -11.83 10.37
C GLN A 62 -16.91 -11.84 8.90
N ILE A 63 -16.16 -12.53 8.04
CA ILE A 63 -16.43 -12.65 6.59
C ILE A 63 -16.55 -14.12 6.19
N ASP A 64 -16.97 -14.41 4.95
CA ASP A 64 -17.04 -15.79 4.45
C ASP A 64 -15.64 -16.43 4.47
N PRO A 65 -15.43 -17.53 5.22
CA PRO A 65 -14.14 -18.17 5.31
C PRO A 65 -13.82 -19.09 4.10
N LYS A 66 -14.82 -19.42 3.27
CA LYS A 66 -14.66 -20.36 2.14
C LYS A 66 -13.56 -19.99 1.14
N PRO A 67 -13.38 -18.72 0.72
CA PRO A 67 -12.31 -18.34 -0.20
C PRO A 67 -10.90 -18.63 0.35
N PHE A 68 -10.75 -18.65 1.68
CA PHE A 68 -9.48 -18.76 2.37
C PHE A 68 -9.18 -20.20 2.86
N LYS A 69 -10.13 -21.14 2.72
CA LYS A 69 -10.01 -22.53 3.18
C LYS A 69 -9.68 -22.66 4.68
N VAL A 70 -10.29 -21.80 5.50
CA VAL A 70 -10.19 -21.79 6.97
C VAL A 70 -11.57 -21.98 7.60
N ASN A 71 -11.64 -22.17 8.91
CA ASN A 71 -12.92 -22.31 9.63
C ASN A 71 -13.60 -20.96 9.89
N GLU A 72 -12.80 -19.94 10.21
CA GLU A 72 -13.26 -18.60 10.53
C GLU A 72 -12.34 -17.58 9.84
N ALA A 73 -12.93 -16.49 9.38
CA ALA A 73 -12.20 -15.40 8.73
C ALA A 73 -12.75 -14.07 9.22
N PHE A 74 -11.83 -13.17 9.56
CA PHE A 74 -12.12 -11.84 10.09
C PHE A 74 -11.34 -10.81 9.29
N SER A 75 -12.05 -9.81 8.76
CA SER A 75 -11.49 -8.70 8.02
C SER A 75 -11.45 -7.45 8.89
N THR A 76 -10.29 -6.80 8.97
CA THR A 76 -10.13 -5.46 9.52
C THR A 76 -9.75 -4.51 8.40
N ILE A 77 -10.53 -3.45 8.22
CA ILE A 77 -10.25 -2.38 7.26
C ILE A 77 -9.72 -1.16 8.01
N ALA A 78 -8.71 -0.50 7.45
CA ALA A 78 -8.26 0.80 7.91
C ALA A 78 -8.07 1.77 6.75
N GLU A 79 -8.23 3.05 7.04
CA GLU A 79 -7.88 4.13 6.12
C GLU A 79 -6.73 4.94 6.68
N ALA A 80 -5.83 5.40 5.82
CA ALA A 80 -4.78 6.33 6.20
C ALA A 80 -4.66 7.44 5.16
N LYS A 81 -4.37 8.65 5.64
CA LYS A 81 -3.90 9.74 4.80
C LYS A 81 -2.46 10.08 5.13
N PHE A 82 -1.64 10.16 4.09
CA PHE A 82 -0.21 10.31 4.22
C PHE A 82 0.37 11.04 3.02
N LEU A 83 1.52 11.69 3.25
CA LEU A 83 2.34 12.25 2.20
C LEU A 83 3.46 11.27 1.85
N VAL A 84 3.73 11.09 0.56
CA VAL A 84 4.86 10.31 0.06
C VAL A 84 5.76 11.18 -0.80
N LYS A 85 7.07 10.97 -0.70
CA LYS A 85 8.08 11.80 -1.35
C LYS A 85 7.93 11.87 -2.87
N ASP A 86 7.69 10.72 -3.50
CA ASP A 86 7.68 10.56 -4.95
C ASP A 86 6.89 9.30 -5.35
N LEU A 87 6.62 9.15 -6.65
CA LEU A 87 5.84 8.01 -7.16
C LEU A 87 6.55 6.65 -6.93
N PRO A 88 7.89 6.52 -7.08
CA PRO A 88 8.59 5.30 -6.71
C PRO A 88 8.38 4.89 -5.24
N THR A 89 8.41 5.85 -4.31
CA THR A 89 8.13 5.59 -2.88
C THR A 89 6.70 5.06 -2.70
N LEU A 90 5.71 5.63 -3.40
CA LEU A 90 4.33 5.13 -3.36
C LEU A 90 4.23 3.68 -3.87
N VAL A 91 4.87 3.37 -4.99
CA VAL A 91 4.89 2.00 -5.54
C VAL A 91 5.54 1.01 -4.57
N ASN A 92 6.64 1.40 -3.91
CA ASN A 92 7.27 0.57 -2.89
C ASN A 92 6.35 0.31 -1.69
N VAL A 93 5.61 1.33 -1.24
CA VAL A 93 4.56 1.15 -0.22
C VAL A 93 3.53 0.14 -0.72
N CYS A 94 2.99 0.31 -1.94
CA CYS A 94 2.01 -0.62 -2.49
C CYS A 94 2.51 -2.06 -2.55
N LEU A 95 3.78 -2.28 -2.93
CA LEU A 95 4.40 -3.60 -2.97
C LEU A 95 4.58 -4.20 -1.56
N ALA A 96 4.98 -3.39 -0.57
CA ALA A 96 5.17 -3.85 0.80
C ALA A 96 3.85 -4.29 1.47
N TYR A 97 2.74 -3.64 1.11
CA TYR A 97 1.40 -3.96 1.63
C TYR A 97 0.55 -4.82 0.68
N ALA A 98 1.13 -5.35 -0.40
CA ALA A 98 0.42 -6.22 -1.34
C ALA A 98 -0.27 -7.44 -0.68
N PRO A 99 0.29 -8.10 0.36
CA PRO A 99 -0.40 -9.17 1.07
C PRO A 99 -1.65 -8.73 1.85
N SER A 100 -1.76 -7.44 2.16
CA SER A 100 -2.77 -6.84 3.04
C SER A 100 -3.66 -5.85 2.29
N ALA A 101 -3.90 -6.15 1.01
CA ALA A 101 -4.78 -5.43 0.09
C ALA A 101 -4.82 -3.92 0.33
N ILE A 102 -3.84 -3.22 -0.26
CA ILE A 102 -3.82 -1.75 -0.30
C ILE A 102 -4.56 -1.25 -1.54
N GLU A 103 -5.40 -0.24 -1.35
CA GLU A 103 -6.08 0.49 -2.41
C GLU A 103 -5.80 1.98 -2.27
N VAL A 104 -5.21 2.59 -3.31
CA VAL A 104 -5.00 4.05 -3.37
C VAL A 104 -6.27 4.71 -3.89
N LEU A 105 -6.93 5.48 -3.03
CA LEU A 105 -8.21 6.16 -3.29
C LEU A 105 -8.02 7.60 -3.78
N SER A 106 -6.90 8.24 -3.43
CA SER A 106 -6.50 9.55 -3.93
C SER A 106 -4.97 9.66 -4.03
N PRO A 107 -4.44 10.52 -4.93
CA PRO A 107 -5.16 11.44 -5.80
C PRO A 107 -5.70 10.75 -7.06
N LYS A 108 -6.74 11.33 -7.68
CA LYS A 108 -7.31 10.80 -8.95
C LYS A 108 -6.42 11.08 -10.16
N GLU A 109 -5.66 12.16 -10.10
CA GLU A 109 -4.74 12.60 -11.13
C GLU A 109 -3.43 13.01 -10.48
N LEU A 110 -2.32 12.67 -11.12
CA LEU A 110 -0.99 13.03 -10.66
C LEU A 110 -0.13 13.43 -11.87
N ARG A 111 0.51 14.59 -11.78
CA ARG A 111 1.51 15.00 -12.77
C ARG A 111 2.86 14.46 -12.33
N VAL A 112 3.43 13.57 -13.14
CA VAL A 112 4.76 12.98 -12.92
C VAL A 112 5.67 13.24 -14.09
N LYS A 113 6.97 13.08 -13.86
CA LYS A 113 7.93 13.10 -14.96
C LYS A 113 7.92 11.76 -15.69
N MET A 114 8.25 11.79 -16.98
CA MET A 114 8.30 10.57 -17.79
C MET A 114 9.37 9.58 -17.29
N GLU A 115 10.46 10.08 -16.71
CA GLU A 115 11.51 9.25 -16.09
C GLU A 115 10.96 8.35 -14.97
N GLU A 116 10.10 8.87 -14.10
CA GLU A 116 9.51 8.10 -13.00
C GLU A 116 8.62 6.97 -13.52
N VAL A 117 7.88 7.22 -14.60
CA VAL A 117 7.04 6.20 -15.25
C VAL A 117 7.90 5.10 -15.87
N GLN A 118 9.01 5.46 -16.50
CA GLN A 118 9.97 4.48 -17.05
C GLN A 118 10.59 3.63 -15.94
N ASP A 119 10.99 4.23 -14.83
CA ASP A 119 11.56 3.52 -13.68
C ASP A 119 10.59 2.50 -13.10
N ILE A 120 9.31 2.88 -12.96
CA ILE A 120 8.26 1.96 -12.48
C ILE A 120 8.01 0.84 -13.48
N ALA A 121 7.95 1.14 -14.78
CA ALA A 121 7.78 0.11 -15.81
C ALA A 121 8.93 -0.92 -15.78
N ASN A 122 10.17 -0.44 -15.64
CA ASN A 122 11.36 -1.29 -15.52
C ASN A 122 11.35 -2.13 -14.24
N LEU A 123 10.94 -1.54 -13.10
CA LEU A 123 10.76 -2.26 -11.84
C LEU A 123 9.75 -3.41 -11.99
N LEU A 124 8.58 -3.12 -12.58
CA LEU A 124 7.53 -4.12 -12.80
C LEU A 124 8.02 -5.24 -13.74
N ALA A 125 8.69 -4.90 -14.83
CA ALA A 125 9.29 -5.89 -15.74
C ALA A 125 10.30 -6.79 -15.01
N GLY A 126 11.15 -6.20 -14.16
CA GLY A 126 12.09 -6.93 -13.31
C GLY A 126 11.41 -7.86 -12.30
N LEU A 127 10.32 -7.41 -11.66
CA LEU A 127 9.51 -8.25 -10.77
C LEU A 127 8.89 -9.43 -11.53
N MET A 128 8.27 -9.18 -12.68
CA MET A 128 7.69 -10.24 -13.51
C MET A 128 8.73 -11.26 -13.98
N HIS A 129 9.93 -10.80 -14.35
CA HIS A 129 11.03 -11.69 -14.71
C HIS A 129 11.46 -12.59 -13.54
N LYS A 130 11.56 -12.04 -12.33
CA LYS A 130 11.87 -12.81 -11.11
C LYS A 130 10.80 -13.86 -10.81
N PHE A 131 9.51 -13.50 -10.91
CA PHE A 131 8.41 -14.44 -10.73
C PHE A 131 8.44 -15.57 -11.77
N ALA A 132 8.69 -15.23 -13.03
CA ALA A 132 8.81 -16.23 -14.11
C ALA A 132 10.00 -17.19 -13.88
N ALA A 133 11.16 -16.65 -13.47
CA ALA A 133 12.36 -17.43 -13.20
C ALA A 133 12.23 -18.38 -12.01
N GLN A 134 11.36 -18.06 -11.03
CA GLN A 134 11.04 -18.94 -9.90
C GLN A 134 10.09 -20.10 -10.24
N GLY A 135 9.70 -20.26 -11.52
CA GLY A 135 8.98 -21.45 -12.00
C GLY A 135 7.46 -21.38 -11.96
N VAL A 136 6.87 -20.19 -11.77
CA VAL A 136 5.40 -19.98 -11.79
C VAL A 136 4.86 -19.70 -13.22
N GLY A 137 5.70 -19.73 -14.25
CA GLY A 137 5.27 -19.74 -15.65
C GLY A 137 6.01 -18.71 -16.50
N GLY A 138 6.69 -19.19 -17.53
CA GLY A 138 7.36 -18.35 -18.52
C GLY A 138 6.36 -17.54 -19.32
N ILE A 139 6.47 -16.21 -19.25
CA ILE A 139 5.83 -15.34 -20.23
C ILE A 139 6.76 -15.29 -21.45
N VAL A 140 6.44 -16.09 -22.46
CA VAL A 140 6.99 -15.90 -23.82
C VAL A 140 6.22 -14.73 -24.43
N ILE A 141 6.76 -13.52 -24.30
CA ILE A 141 6.24 -12.37 -25.06
C ILE A 141 6.64 -12.59 -26.53
N LYS A 142 5.72 -13.12 -27.35
CA LYS A 142 5.78 -12.91 -28.80
C LYS A 142 5.23 -11.51 -29.08
N ALA A 143 6.11 -10.53 -29.17
CA ALA A 143 5.77 -9.26 -29.80
C ALA A 143 5.43 -9.53 -31.27
N ARG A 144 4.27 -9.05 -31.73
CA ARG A 144 3.95 -8.94 -33.16
C ARG A 144 4.60 -7.70 -33.74
#